data_AF-A0A1A8WS77-F1
#
_entry.id   AF-A0A1A8WS77-F1
#
_cell.length_a   1.000
_cell.length_b   1.000
_cell.length_c   1.000
_cell.angle_alpha   90.00
_cell.angle_beta   90.00
_cell.angle_gamma   90.00
#
_symmetry.space_group_name_H-M   'P 1'
#
loop_
_entity.id
_entity.type
_entity.pdbx_description
1 polymer ?
#
loop_
_entity_poly.entity_id
_entity_poly.type
_entity_poly.pdbx_seq_one_letter_code
_entity_poly.pdbx_strand_id
1 'polypeptide(L)'
;MVTQAGYYVGFNKENLPSYKYKKILCEKNEIETLENKTSHTNDYSDCVDPFNNFNTKFKSNHDKLKMHCRNGNGPKCCRDVNYYLDFATGIFKASLLDDHDKKRLITRLENELERDIRNNDMYICERKKDIDSTRKRCILQHLHDLKEDEKNILSFPEKYMEHLKEKWKKIINYTDIKPNSLFVKIENNSMGIVEDYANFLHSPDYICGNDLDELSDNDIKISTNLNNFLTSISLDKIPLNVQKNLCFNKPYVDMLKQKALNLQRINNVLSIGIALLGFFLILVFLYEFSPLGRFLRRHTKKQIEVDENANDEIPDSYENSENGRPYISYHSTFH
;
A
#
# COMPACT_ATOMS: atom_id res chain seq x y z
N MET A 1 13.11 19.69 54.97
CA MET A 1 12.78 19.73 53.52
C MET A 1 11.82 18.60 53.25
N VAL A 2 10.56 18.96 52.96
CA VAL A 2 9.47 18.01 52.72
C VAL A 2 9.72 17.34 51.37
N THR A 3 9.94 16.03 51.40
CA THR A 3 9.90 15.16 50.22
C THR A 3 8.47 15.16 49.70
N GLN A 4 8.23 15.87 48.59
CA GLN A 4 6.98 15.71 47.84
C GLN A 4 6.93 14.27 47.34
N ALA A 5 6.01 13.49 47.90
CA ALA A 5 5.62 12.21 47.36
C ALA A 5 5.11 12.43 45.94
N GLY A 6 5.88 11.99 44.95
CA GLY A 6 5.42 11.93 43.57
C GLY A 6 4.22 11.00 43.50
N TYR A 7 3.03 11.57 43.27
CA TYR A 7 1.87 10.81 42.87
C TYR A 7 2.22 10.10 41.56
N TYR A 8 2.48 8.79 41.61
CA TYR A 8 2.54 7.95 40.41
C TYR A 8 1.13 7.92 39.82
N VAL A 9 0.87 8.79 38.84
CA VAL A 9 -0.35 8.72 38.04
C VAL A 9 -0.29 7.40 37.28
N GLY A 10 -1.17 6.45 37.60
CA GLY A 10 -1.28 5.20 36.85
C GLY A 10 -1.87 5.46 35.46
N PHE A 11 -1.46 4.65 34.48
CA PHE A 11 -2.12 4.63 33.16
C PHE A 11 -3.61 4.30 33.31
N ASN A 12 -4.46 5.16 32.77
CA ASN A 12 -5.90 4.93 32.67
C ASN A 12 -6.36 5.37 31.29
N LYS A 13 -6.93 4.44 30.51
CA LYS A 13 -7.43 4.69 29.15
C LYS A 13 -8.47 5.82 29.11
N GLU A 14 -9.24 6.02 30.17
CA GLU A 14 -10.25 7.09 30.22
C GLU A 14 -9.64 8.49 30.34
N ASN A 15 -8.37 8.58 30.76
CA ASN A 15 -7.65 9.84 30.88
C ASN A 15 -6.91 10.21 29.58
N LEU A 16 -6.96 9.35 28.56
CA LEU A 16 -6.38 9.63 27.26
C LEU A 16 -7.13 10.80 26.58
N PRO A 17 -6.43 11.83 26.07
CA PRO A 17 -7.04 12.89 25.27
C PRO A 17 -7.93 12.37 24.13
N SER A 18 -7.50 11.30 23.44
CA SER A 18 -8.27 10.65 22.38
C SER A 18 -9.59 10.02 22.84
N TYR A 19 -9.75 9.79 24.15
CA TYR A 19 -10.93 9.19 24.74
C TYR A 19 -12.00 10.22 25.12
N LYS A 20 -11.71 11.53 25.05
CA LYS A 20 -12.59 12.60 25.52
C LYS A 20 -14.02 12.52 24.98
N TYR A 21 -14.20 12.35 23.67
CA TYR A 21 -15.54 12.22 23.06
C TYR A 21 -16.08 10.80 23.15
N LYS A 22 -15.20 9.80 23.13
CA LYS A 22 -15.57 8.40 23.29
C LYS A 22 -16.25 8.15 24.64
N LYS A 23 -15.76 8.81 25.70
CA LYS A 23 -16.38 8.83 27.03
C LYS A 23 -17.80 9.41 27.03
N ILE A 24 -18.09 10.38 26.17
CA ILE A 24 -19.44 10.94 26.04
C ILE A 24 -20.37 9.92 25.39
N LEU A 25 -19.91 9.27 24.31
CA LEU A 25 -20.69 8.27 23.56
C LEU A 25 -21.04 7.03 24.39
N CYS A 26 -20.11 6.56 25.23
CA CYS A 26 -20.30 5.40 26.10
C CYS A 26 -19.96 5.74 27.57
N GLU A 27 -20.75 6.65 28.16
CA GLU A 27 -20.57 7.17 29.53
C GLU A 27 -20.54 6.10 30.63
N LYS A 28 -21.25 4.97 30.44
CA LYS A 28 -21.39 3.90 31.45
C LYS A 28 -20.91 2.54 30.92
N ASN A 29 -19.87 2.55 30.09
CA ASN A 29 -19.28 1.34 29.50
C ASN A 29 -20.32 0.49 28.74
N GLU A 30 -21.25 1.13 28.04
CA GLU A 30 -22.30 0.44 27.28
C GLU A 30 -21.72 -0.50 26.22
N ILE A 31 -20.61 -0.13 25.60
CA ILE A 31 -19.92 -0.98 24.60
C ILE A 31 -19.34 -2.25 25.22
N GLU A 32 -18.78 -2.16 26.43
CA GLU A 32 -18.20 -3.30 27.15
C GLU A 32 -19.32 -4.23 27.63
N THR A 33 -20.44 -3.67 28.06
CA THR A 33 -21.65 -4.43 28.39
C THR A 33 -22.18 -5.19 27.18
N LEU A 34 -22.23 -4.54 26.00
CA LEU A 34 -22.60 -5.19 24.74
C LEU A 34 -21.63 -6.33 24.41
N GLU A 35 -20.33 -6.07 24.47
CA GLU A 35 -19.31 -7.07 24.18
C GLU A 35 -19.42 -8.30 25.08
N ASN A 36 -19.51 -8.09 26.39
CA ASN A 36 -19.53 -9.18 27.38
C ASN A 36 -20.77 -10.06 27.23
N LYS A 37 -21.94 -9.45 26.97
CA LYS A 37 -23.21 -10.19 26.86
C LYS A 37 -23.42 -10.82 25.48
N THR A 38 -22.78 -10.31 24.43
CA THR A 38 -22.97 -10.82 23.06
C THR A 38 -21.85 -11.75 22.59
N SER A 39 -20.62 -11.62 23.10
CA SER A 39 -19.49 -12.40 22.57
C SER A 39 -19.59 -13.91 22.82
N HIS A 40 -20.28 -14.34 23.88
CA HIS A 40 -20.27 -15.72 24.37
C HIS A 40 -21.61 -16.47 24.21
N THR A 41 -22.62 -15.84 23.61
CA THR A 41 -23.92 -16.48 23.35
C THR A 41 -24.03 -16.94 21.90
N ASN A 42 -24.74 -18.05 21.71
CA ASN A 42 -25.13 -18.60 20.42
C ASN A 42 -26.63 -18.37 20.13
N ASP A 43 -27.37 -17.74 21.04
CA ASP A 43 -28.78 -17.42 20.86
C ASP A 43 -28.96 -15.92 20.58
N TYR A 44 -29.64 -15.61 19.48
CA TYR A 44 -29.97 -14.23 19.11
C TYR A 44 -30.78 -13.51 20.18
N SER A 45 -31.70 -14.21 20.86
CA SER A 45 -32.59 -13.62 21.86
C SER A 45 -31.82 -12.98 23.02
N ASP A 46 -30.73 -13.61 23.45
CA ASP A 46 -29.81 -13.09 24.47
C ASP A 46 -29.12 -11.79 24.05
N CYS A 47 -29.00 -11.54 22.74
CA CYS A 47 -28.35 -10.35 22.19
C CYS A 47 -29.31 -9.17 22.01
N VAL A 48 -30.63 -9.41 21.99
CA VAL A 48 -31.63 -8.38 21.69
C VAL A 48 -31.61 -7.27 22.75
N ASP A 49 -31.64 -7.63 24.03
CA ASP A 49 -31.66 -6.65 25.12
C ASP A 49 -30.35 -5.88 25.26
N PRO A 50 -29.16 -6.52 25.24
CA PRO A 50 -27.88 -5.80 25.18
C PRO A 50 -27.81 -4.82 24.01
N PHE A 51 -28.24 -5.23 22.81
CA PHE A 51 -28.29 -4.38 21.64
C PHE A 51 -29.23 -3.18 21.85
N ASN A 52 -30.46 -3.42 22.31
CA ASN A 52 -31.46 -2.37 22.52
C ASN A 52 -30.98 -1.32 23.54
N ASN A 53 -30.37 -1.77 24.63
CA ASN A 53 -29.79 -0.90 25.63
C ASN A 53 -28.64 -0.06 25.06
N PHE A 54 -27.69 -0.70 24.37
CA PHE A 54 -26.59 0.00 23.70
C PHE A 54 -27.12 1.04 22.71
N ASN A 55 -28.02 0.65 21.81
CA ASN A 55 -28.62 1.50 20.80
C ASN A 55 -29.28 2.75 21.41
N THR A 56 -30.13 2.56 22.42
CA THR A 56 -30.85 3.64 23.08
C THR A 56 -29.90 4.62 23.77
N LYS A 57 -28.91 4.11 24.51
CA LYS A 57 -27.93 4.94 25.22
C LYS A 57 -27.00 5.67 24.26
N PHE A 58 -26.51 4.98 23.24
CA PHE A 58 -25.62 5.58 22.25
C PHE A 58 -26.29 6.74 21.51
N LYS A 59 -27.57 6.61 21.11
CA LYS A 59 -28.34 7.71 20.51
C LYS A 59 -28.44 8.93 21.44
N SER A 60 -28.88 8.70 22.67
CA SER A 60 -29.01 9.77 23.67
C SER A 60 -27.68 10.46 23.96
N ASN A 61 -26.59 9.70 24.01
CA ASN A 61 -25.25 10.21 24.22
C ASN A 61 -24.69 10.94 22.99
N HIS A 62 -25.01 10.47 21.79
CA HIS A 62 -24.67 11.15 20.53
C HIS A 62 -25.33 12.53 20.46
N ASP A 63 -26.58 12.68 20.90
CA ASP A 63 -27.23 13.99 20.98
C ASP A 63 -26.48 14.97 21.89
N LYS A 64 -25.91 14.50 23.00
CA LYS A 64 -25.02 15.31 23.84
C LYS A 64 -23.71 15.64 23.10
N LEU A 65 -23.11 14.65 22.43
CA LEU A 65 -21.85 14.81 21.70
C LEU A 65 -21.97 15.88 20.60
N LYS A 66 -23.09 15.94 19.86
CA LYS A 66 -23.31 16.90 18.75
C LYS A 66 -22.99 18.34 19.13
N MET A 67 -23.26 18.72 20.37
CA MET A 67 -22.99 20.07 20.88
C MET A 67 -21.49 20.41 20.89
N HIS A 68 -20.62 19.40 21.01
CA HIS A 68 -19.17 19.53 20.96
C HIS A 68 -18.59 19.47 19.54
N CYS A 69 -19.36 19.01 18.56
CA CYS A 69 -18.93 18.81 17.17
C CYS A 69 -18.95 20.08 16.32
N ARG A 70 -19.36 21.21 16.89
CA ARG A 70 -19.33 22.53 16.24
C ARG A 70 -17.89 23.04 16.12
N ASN A 71 -17.71 24.11 15.33
CA ASN A 71 -16.44 24.84 15.19
C ASN A 71 -15.25 23.97 14.73
N GLY A 72 -15.46 23.12 13.73
CA GLY A 72 -14.39 22.31 13.13
C GLY A 72 -14.12 20.96 13.82
N ASN A 73 -14.83 20.62 14.91
CA ASN A 73 -14.69 19.32 15.59
C ASN A 73 -15.51 18.19 14.94
N GLY A 74 -16.31 18.48 13.92
CA GLY A 74 -17.14 17.51 13.20
C GLY A 74 -16.36 16.28 12.69
N PRO A 75 -15.19 16.44 12.05
CA PRO A 75 -14.37 15.31 11.62
C PRO A 75 -13.97 14.37 12.77
N LYS A 76 -13.57 14.93 13.92
CA LYS A 76 -13.25 14.12 15.10
C LYS A 76 -14.45 13.35 15.62
N CYS A 77 -15.60 14.02 15.77
CA CYS A 77 -16.83 13.35 16.17
C CYS A 77 -17.21 12.21 15.23
N CYS A 78 -17.08 12.44 13.92
CA CYS A 78 -17.37 11.41 12.91
C CYS A 78 -16.44 10.20 13.05
N ARG A 79 -15.14 10.43 13.26
CA ARG A 79 -14.17 9.34 13.52
C ARG A 79 -14.58 8.52 14.76
N ASP A 80 -14.83 9.19 15.88
CA ASP A 80 -15.16 8.51 17.15
C ASP A 80 -16.50 7.76 17.09
N VAL A 81 -17.52 8.31 16.41
CA VAL A 81 -18.79 7.61 16.16
C VAL A 81 -18.58 6.39 15.27
N ASN A 82 -17.87 6.56 14.14
CA ASN A 82 -17.59 5.46 13.22
C ASN A 82 -16.78 4.35 13.90
N TYR A 83 -15.82 4.69 14.76
CA TYR A 83 -15.07 3.72 15.56
C TYR A 83 -16.00 2.81 16.37
N TYR A 84 -16.98 3.36 17.08
CA TYR A 84 -17.92 2.53 17.86
C TYR A 84 -18.85 1.68 16.99
N LEU A 85 -19.31 2.21 15.85
CA LEU A 85 -20.11 1.43 14.91
C LEU A 85 -19.30 0.26 14.33
N ASP A 86 -18.03 0.49 13.98
CA ASP A 86 -17.12 -0.54 13.47
C ASP A 86 -16.75 -1.55 14.56
N PHE A 87 -16.58 -1.11 15.81
CA PHE A 87 -16.31 -1.97 16.96
C PHE A 87 -17.52 -2.85 17.30
N ALA A 88 -18.73 -2.29 17.36
CA ALA A 88 -19.97 -3.06 17.55
C ALA A 88 -20.18 -4.09 16.43
N THR A 89 -19.88 -3.73 15.18
CA THR A 89 -19.87 -4.68 14.06
C THR A 89 -18.87 -5.82 14.31
N GLY A 90 -17.68 -5.50 14.82
CA GLY A 90 -16.66 -6.48 15.21
C GLY A 90 -17.12 -7.42 16.32
N ILE A 91 -17.82 -6.91 17.34
CA ILE A 91 -18.44 -7.74 18.40
C ILE A 91 -19.40 -8.75 17.78
N PHE A 92 -20.32 -8.31 16.92
CA PHE A 92 -21.29 -9.21 16.30
C PHE A 92 -20.62 -10.24 15.39
N LYS A 93 -19.66 -9.82 14.55
CA LYS A 93 -18.89 -10.74 13.70
C LYS A 93 -18.11 -11.79 14.49
N ALA A 94 -17.57 -11.41 15.64
CA ALA A 94 -16.78 -12.30 16.51
C ALA A 94 -17.61 -13.16 17.48
N SER A 95 -18.94 -12.98 17.53
CA SER A 95 -19.83 -13.77 18.41
C SER A 95 -19.96 -15.23 17.97
N LEU A 96 -20.52 -16.07 18.86
CA LEU A 96 -20.81 -17.49 18.60
C LEU A 96 -22.13 -17.71 17.83
N LEU A 97 -22.85 -16.64 17.49
CA LEU A 97 -24.06 -16.69 16.68
C LEU A 97 -23.79 -17.28 15.29
N ASP A 98 -24.83 -17.84 14.68
CA ASP A 98 -24.77 -18.22 13.28
C ASP A 98 -24.72 -16.98 12.35
N ASP A 99 -24.39 -17.20 11.08
CA ASP A 99 -24.22 -16.10 10.11
C ASP A 99 -25.51 -15.31 9.85
N HIS A 100 -26.67 -15.96 9.97
CA HIS A 100 -27.96 -15.31 9.80
C HIS A 100 -28.21 -14.30 10.94
N ASP A 101 -27.98 -14.72 12.18
CA ASP A 101 -28.20 -13.90 13.36
C ASP A 101 -27.14 -12.80 13.52
N LYS A 102 -25.89 -13.08 13.14
CA LYS A 102 -24.85 -12.05 12.97
C LYS A 102 -25.30 -10.98 11.99
N LYS A 103 -25.78 -11.38 10.80
CA LYS A 103 -26.27 -10.47 9.78
C LYS A 103 -27.48 -9.67 10.28
N ARG A 104 -28.36 -10.30 11.05
CA ARG A 104 -29.53 -9.65 11.65
C ARG A 104 -29.11 -8.54 12.61
N LEU A 105 -28.19 -8.78 13.54
CA LEU A 105 -27.69 -7.73 14.46
C LEU A 105 -26.99 -6.58 13.72
N ILE A 106 -26.15 -6.89 12.73
CA ILE A 106 -25.49 -5.86 11.92
C ILE A 106 -26.52 -5.03 11.15
N THR A 107 -27.54 -5.67 10.57
CA THR A 107 -28.63 -4.97 9.86
C THR A 107 -29.39 -4.03 10.80
N ARG A 108 -29.63 -4.45 12.05
CA ARG A 108 -30.26 -3.59 13.07
C ARG A 108 -29.36 -2.43 13.46
N LEU A 109 -28.06 -2.66 13.67
CA LEU A 109 -27.09 -1.59 13.94
C LEU A 109 -27.13 -0.51 12.84
N GLU A 110 -27.17 -0.94 11.58
CA GLU A 110 -27.19 -0.05 10.43
C GLU A 110 -28.52 0.71 10.28
N ASN A 111 -29.64 -0.01 10.36
CA ASN A 111 -30.96 0.55 10.07
C ASN A 111 -31.56 1.32 11.25
N GLU A 112 -31.28 0.88 12.48
CA GLU A 112 -31.85 1.48 13.68
C GLU A 112 -30.90 2.50 14.30
N LEU A 113 -29.58 2.24 14.39
CA LEU A 113 -28.65 3.17 15.05
C LEU A 113 -28.01 4.14 14.07
N GLU A 114 -27.29 3.63 13.07
CA GLU A 114 -26.50 4.44 12.15
C GLU A 114 -27.39 5.42 11.36
N ARG A 115 -28.54 4.95 10.84
CA ARG A 115 -29.48 5.80 10.12
C ARG A 115 -29.98 6.97 10.97
N ASP A 116 -30.31 6.71 12.23
CA ASP A 116 -30.83 7.73 13.14
C ASP A 116 -29.76 8.75 13.54
N ILE A 117 -28.52 8.30 13.76
CA ILE A 117 -27.36 9.17 13.97
C ILE A 117 -27.23 10.13 12.79
N ARG A 118 -27.19 9.59 11.56
CA ARG A 118 -26.99 10.37 10.32
C ARG A 118 -28.10 11.39 10.06
N ASN A 119 -29.35 10.98 10.23
CA ASN A 119 -30.50 11.83 9.93
C ASN A 119 -30.62 13.02 10.89
N ASN A 120 -30.10 12.88 12.12
CA ASN A 120 -30.26 13.86 13.18
C ASN A 120 -28.96 14.59 13.51
N ASP A 121 -27.91 14.46 12.67
CA ASP A 121 -26.61 15.02 12.99
C ASP A 121 -26.45 16.50 12.57
N MET A 122 -25.63 17.23 13.33
CA MET A 122 -25.23 18.61 13.02
C MET A 122 -23.96 18.67 12.15
N TYR A 123 -23.28 17.54 11.94
CA TYR A 123 -22.09 17.43 11.09
C TYR A 123 -22.27 16.33 10.05
N ILE A 124 -21.62 16.51 8.90
CA ILE A 124 -21.62 15.48 7.86
C ILE A 124 -20.64 14.38 8.30
N CYS A 125 -21.16 13.17 8.44
CA CYS A 125 -20.35 11.99 8.68
C CYS A 125 -20.78 10.92 7.70
N GLU A 126 -19.89 10.51 6.80
CA GLU A 126 -20.14 9.42 5.86
C GLU A 126 -19.47 8.12 6.35
N ARG A 127 -20.07 6.97 6.06
CA ARG A 127 -19.48 5.64 6.36
C ARG A 127 -19.84 4.68 5.24
N LYS A 128 -18.84 4.36 4.43
CA LYS A 128 -18.92 3.22 3.51
C LYS A 128 -18.68 1.93 4.31
N LYS A 129 -19.55 0.95 4.13
CA LYS A 129 -19.61 -0.26 4.97
C LYS A 129 -18.69 -1.39 4.51
N ASP A 130 -18.06 -1.24 3.35
CA ASP A 130 -17.15 -2.24 2.83
C ASP A 130 -15.90 -2.37 3.71
N ILE A 131 -15.27 -3.54 3.64
CA ILE A 131 -14.11 -3.89 4.48
C ILE A 131 -12.95 -2.91 4.26
N ASP A 132 -12.72 -2.46 3.03
CA ASP A 132 -11.61 -1.56 2.71
C ASP A 132 -11.81 -0.19 3.38
N SER A 133 -13.01 0.37 3.26
CA SER A 133 -13.38 1.62 3.91
C SER A 133 -13.28 1.53 5.45
N THR A 134 -13.66 0.40 6.04
CA THR A 134 -13.47 0.17 7.49
C THR A 134 -12.00 0.20 7.87
N ARG A 135 -11.15 -0.51 7.13
CA ARG A 135 -9.70 -0.54 7.41
C ARG A 135 -9.09 0.87 7.33
N LYS A 136 -9.46 1.65 6.31
CA LYS A 136 -9.03 3.05 6.17
C LYS A 136 -9.46 3.92 7.34
N ARG A 137 -10.71 3.80 7.80
CA ARG A 137 -11.18 4.51 9.01
C ARG A 137 -10.40 4.11 10.26
N CYS A 138 -10.08 2.83 10.44
CA CYS A 138 -9.25 2.37 11.56
C CYS A 138 -7.86 3.02 11.53
N ILE A 139 -7.23 3.07 10.35
CA ILE A 139 -5.93 3.73 10.16
C ILE A 139 -6.00 5.23 10.51
N LEU A 140 -7.00 5.93 9.99
CA LEU A 140 -7.20 7.36 10.28
C LEU A 140 -7.45 7.61 11.77
N GLN A 141 -8.36 6.86 12.40
CA GLN A 141 -8.62 6.96 13.83
C GLN A 141 -7.36 6.68 14.64
N HIS A 142 -6.58 5.66 14.26
CA HIS A 142 -5.35 5.30 14.95
C HIS A 142 -4.34 6.44 14.93
N LEU A 143 -4.05 7.02 13.77
CA LEU A 143 -3.13 8.14 13.64
C LEU A 143 -3.54 9.37 14.47
N HIS A 144 -4.83 9.72 14.45
CA HIS A 144 -5.34 10.82 15.27
C HIS A 144 -5.22 10.52 16.77
N ASP A 145 -5.57 9.31 17.20
CA ASP A 145 -5.46 8.93 18.60
C ASP A 145 -4.00 8.93 19.08
N LEU A 146 -3.06 8.43 18.26
CA LEU A 146 -1.63 8.51 18.56
C LEU A 146 -1.15 9.95 18.71
N LYS A 147 -1.61 10.86 17.85
CA LYS A 147 -1.22 12.27 17.94
C LYS A 147 -1.76 12.95 19.18
N GLU A 148 -3.01 12.68 19.53
CA GLU A 148 -3.63 13.25 20.73
C GLU A 148 -3.02 12.70 22.02
N ASP A 149 -2.61 11.43 22.00
CA ASP A 149 -2.12 10.71 23.18
C ASP A 149 -0.59 10.70 23.29
N GLU A 150 0.14 11.44 22.45
CA GLU A 150 1.62 11.47 22.36
C GLU A 150 2.31 11.54 23.74
N LYS A 151 1.83 12.39 24.65
CA LYS A 151 2.39 12.51 26.01
C LYS A 151 2.18 11.26 26.86
N ASN A 152 1.03 10.59 26.71
CA ASN A 152 0.71 9.36 27.44
C ASN A 152 1.51 8.18 26.89
N ILE A 153 1.72 8.12 25.56
CA ILE A 153 2.57 7.12 24.93
C ILE A 153 3.99 7.20 25.49
N LEU A 154 4.56 8.40 25.57
CA LEU A 154 5.90 8.61 26.13
C LEU A 154 5.98 8.22 27.62
N SER A 155 4.89 8.41 28.36
CA SER A 155 4.85 8.14 29.81
C SER A 155 4.58 6.66 30.13
N PHE A 156 3.83 5.95 29.28
CA PHE A 156 3.36 4.59 29.51
C PHE A 156 3.40 3.70 28.25
N PRO A 157 4.56 3.54 27.59
CA PRO A 157 4.64 2.91 26.27
C PRO A 157 4.10 1.48 26.24
N GLU A 158 4.47 0.65 27.21
CA GLU A 158 4.04 -0.75 27.28
C GLU A 158 2.53 -0.88 27.53
N LYS A 159 2.00 -0.11 28.48
CA LYS A 159 0.56 -0.13 28.82
C LYS A 159 -0.28 0.45 27.69
N TYR A 160 0.24 1.45 26.98
CA TYR A 160 -0.43 1.99 25.80
C TYR A 160 -0.46 0.98 24.65
N MET A 161 0.63 0.25 24.41
CA MET A 161 0.66 -0.83 23.42
C MET A 161 -0.35 -1.94 23.76
N GLU A 162 -0.47 -2.33 25.03
CA GLU A 162 -1.51 -3.28 25.48
C GLU A 162 -2.93 -2.73 25.23
N HIS A 163 -3.14 -1.44 25.53
CA HIS A 163 -4.41 -0.78 25.22
C HIS A 163 -4.74 -0.81 23.73
N LEU A 164 -3.78 -0.55 22.84
CA LEU A 164 -3.97 -0.60 21.39
C LEU A 164 -4.37 -2.00 20.90
N LYS A 165 -3.74 -3.05 21.45
CA LYS A 165 -4.10 -4.44 21.13
C LYS A 165 -5.57 -4.70 21.44
N GLU A 166 -6.02 -4.39 22.65
CA GLU A 166 -7.42 -4.63 23.04
C GLU A 166 -8.40 -3.73 22.27
N LYS A 167 -8.04 -2.47 22.02
CA LYS A 167 -8.85 -1.51 21.25
C LYS A 167 -9.19 -2.01 19.84
N TRP A 168 -8.22 -2.63 19.15
CA TRP A 168 -8.36 -3.00 17.74
C TRP A 168 -8.71 -4.47 17.50
N LYS A 169 -8.47 -5.35 18.47
CA LYS A 169 -8.66 -6.82 18.40
C LYS A 169 -9.95 -7.25 17.70
N LYS A 170 -11.10 -6.75 18.13
CA LYS A 170 -12.41 -7.15 17.55
C LYS A 170 -12.56 -6.74 16.09
N ILE A 171 -12.03 -5.58 15.71
CA ILE A 171 -12.11 -5.09 14.33
C ILE A 171 -11.11 -5.83 13.44
N ILE A 172 -9.87 -6.04 13.90
CA ILE A 172 -8.85 -6.78 13.17
C ILE A 172 -9.33 -8.21 12.89
N ASN A 173 -9.95 -8.89 13.85
CA ASN A 173 -10.41 -10.28 13.67
C ASN A 173 -11.32 -10.51 12.45
N TYR A 174 -12.12 -9.52 12.02
CA TYR A 174 -12.95 -9.66 10.82
C TYR A 174 -12.43 -8.88 9.61
N THR A 175 -11.53 -7.91 9.81
CA THR A 175 -10.96 -7.09 8.73
C THR A 175 -9.63 -7.63 8.23
N ASP A 176 -8.91 -8.45 8.98
CA ASP A 176 -7.66 -9.10 8.59
C ASP A 176 -7.78 -10.63 8.70
N ILE A 177 -8.54 -11.21 7.78
CA ILE A 177 -8.89 -12.64 7.78
C ILE A 177 -7.64 -13.54 7.70
N LYS A 178 -6.59 -13.06 7.04
CA LYS A 178 -5.32 -13.77 6.86
C LYS A 178 -4.22 -12.94 7.50
N PRO A 179 -3.88 -13.22 8.76
CA PRO A 179 -2.86 -12.47 9.48
C PRO A 179 -1.56 -12.36 8.69
N ASN A 180 -0.88 -11.22 8.79
CA ASN A 180 0.40 -10.93 8.12
C ASN A 180 0.36 -10.92 6.58
N SER A 181 -0.84 -10.94 5.98
CA SER A 181 -0.99 -10.93 4.52
C SER A 181 -1.48 -9.59 3.97
N LEU A 182 -1.87 -8.66 4.84
CA LEU A 182 -2.50 -7.40 4.47
C LEU A 182 -1.60 -6.23 4.84
N PHE A 183 -1.18 -5.48 3.84
CA PHE A 183 -0.29 -4.34 4.04
C PHE A 183 -1.03 -3.03 3.79
N VAL A 184 -0.65 -2.00 4.53
CA VAL A 184 -1.06 -0.61 4.34
C VAL A 184 0.11 0.19 3.78
N LYS A 185 -0.21 1.07 2.82
CA LYS A 185 0.63 2.19 2.44
C LYS A 185 -0.11 3.49 2.74
N ILE A 186 0.52 4.39 3.47
CA ILE A 186 0.04 5.75 3.71
C ILE A 186 1.03 6.72 3.09
N GLU A 187 0.57 7.58 2.20
CA GLU A 187 1.47 8.43 1.43
C GLU A 187 0.86 9.80 1.08
N ASN A 188 1.36 10.85 1.74
CA ASN A 188 1.08 12.24 1.42
C ASN A 188 2.38 13.08 1.45
N ASN A 189 2.28 14.40 1.50
CA ASN A 189 3.45 15.29 1.49
C ASN A 189 4.32 15.18 2.75
N SER A 190 3.76 14.67 3.86
CA SER A 190 4.40 14.68 5.18
C SER A 190 4.61 13.27 5.77
N MET A 191 4.08 12.24 5.10
CA MET A 191 4.03 10.87 5.59
C MET A 191 4.26 9.86 4.47
N GLY A 192 5.08 8.85 4.76
CA GLY A 192 5.28 7.68 3.93
C GLY A 192 5.50 6.46 4.79
N ILE A 193 4.46 5.64 4.93
CA ILE A 193 4.46 4.45 5.78
C ILE A 193 4.07 3.26 4.92
N VAL A 194 4.82 2.17 5.04
CA VAL A 194 4.43 0.84 4.56
C VAL A 194 4.56 -0.15 5.72
N GLU A 195 3.47 -0.81 6.09
CA GLU A 195 3.47 -1.74 7.22
C GLU A 195 2.38 -2.82 7.04
N ASP A 196 2.52 -3.94 7.75
CA ASP A 196 1.40 -4.85 7.99
C ASP A 196 0.26 -4.14 8.73
N TYR A 197 -0.98 -4.39 8.29
CA TYR A 197 -2.16 -3.69 8.77
C TYR A 197 -2.40 -3.90 10.29
N ALA A 198 -2.26 -5.12 10.78
CA ALA A 198 -2.47 -5.42 12.19
C ALA A 198 -1.33 -4.85 13.04
N ASN A 199 -0.08 -5.00 12.60
CA ASN A 199 1.09 -4.43 13.28
C ASN A 199 1.02 -2.91 13.35
N PHE A 200 0.55 -2.25 12.29
CA PHE A 200 0.34 -0.80 12.27
C PHE A 200 -0.62 -0.36 13.38
N LEU A 201 -1.77 -1.03 13.52
CA LEU A 201 -2.78 -0.69 14.53
C LEU A 201 -2.33 -1.04 15.96
N HIS A 202 -1.49 -2.04 16.14
CA HIS A 202 -0.93 -2.40 17.45
C HIS A 202 0.25 -1.52 17.88
N SER A 203 0.85 -0.77 16.97
CA SER A 203 2.06 0.01 17.23
C SER A 203 1.75 1.47 17.57
N PRO A 204 2.41 2.04 18.60
CA PRO A 204 2.37 3.46 18.89
C PRO A 204 3.43 4.28 18.13
N ASP A 205 4.25 3.66 17.26
CA ASP A 205 5.46 4.28 16.70
C ASP A 205 5.16 5.35 15.62
N TYR A 206 3.91 5.45 15.19
CA TYR A 206 3.46 6.29 14.07
C TYR A 206 2.94 7.67 14.51
N ILE A 207 3.61 8.31 15.48
CA ILE A 207 3.28 9.68 15.92
C ILE A 207 3.85 10.67 14.90
N CYS A 208 3.03 11.07 13.94
CA CYS A 208 3.42 12.01 12.89
C CYS A 208 2.98 13.44 13.24
N GLY A 209 3.86 14.43 13.05
CA GLY A 209 3.67 15.79 13.59
C GLY A 209 2.86 16.75 12.70
N ASN A 210 2.74 16.49 11.40
CA ASN A 210 2.18 17.44 10.44
C ASN A 210 1.03 16.83 9.61
N ASP A 211 0.06 17.67 9.27
CA ASP A 211 -0.94 17.50 8.20
C ASP A 211 -1.84 16.26 8.29
N LEU A 212 -2.08 15.73 9.49
CA LEU A 212 -3.11 14.68 9.69
C LEU A 212 -4.49 15.16 9.24
N ASP A 213 -4.78 16.45 9.37
CA ASP A 213 -6.05 17.04 8.92
C ASP A 213 -6.17 17.11 7.39
N GLU A 214 -5.05 17.00 6.67
CA GLU A 214 -5.01 16.94 5.19
C GLU A 214 -5.03 15.49 4.67
N LEU A 215 -4.88 14.50 5.55
CA LEU A 215 -4.86 13.09 5.18
C LEU A 215 -6.25 12.64 4.71
N SER A 216 -6.31 12.09 3.50
CA SER A 216 -7.55 11.60 2.89
C SER A 216 -7.54 10.09 2.70
N ASP A 217 -8.73 9.51 2.48
CA ASP A 217 -8.87 8.09 2.11
C ASP A 217 -8.08 7.69 0.85
N ASN A 218 -7.73 8.65 0.00
CA ASN A 218 -6.97 8.43 -1.23
C ASN A 218 -5.46 8.27 -0.98
N ASP A 219 -4.98 8.80 0.13
CA ASP A 219 -3.58 8.69 0.55
C ASP A 219 -3.28 7.33 1.18
N ILE A 220 -4.33 6.56 1.52
CA ILE A 220 -4.26 5.23 2.09
C ILE A 220 -4.55 4.18 1.01
N LYS A 221 -3.59 3.28 0.79
CA LYS A 221 -3.73 2.10 -0.07
C LYS A 221 -3.54 0.84 0.75
N ILE A 222 -4.37 -0.16 0.47
CA ILE A 222 -4.33 -1.45 1.15
C ILE A 222 -4.16 -2.53 0.08
N SER A 223 -3.29 -3.49 0.33
CA SER A 223 -2.98 -4.54 -0.64
C SER A 223 -2.45 -5.77 0.07
N THR A 224 -2.76 -6.95 -0.46
CA THR A 224 -2.11 -8.20 -0.05
C THR A 224 -0.79 -8.46 -0.78
N ASN A 225 -0.46 -7.60 -1.75
CA ASN A 225 0.75 -7.67 -2.54
C ASN A 225 1.52 -6.34 -2.45
N LEU A 226 2.70 -6.37 -1.82
CA LEU A 226 3.59 -5.21 -1.68
C LEU A 226 4.05 -4.64 -3.03
N ASN A 227 4.11 -5.45 -4.10
CA ASN A 227 4.51 -4.94 -5.42
C ASN A 227 3.51 -3.92 -5.98
N ASN A 228 2.24 -3.98 -5.58
CA ASN A 228 1.24 -2.96 -5.95
C ASN A 228 1.57 -1.58 -5.37
N PHE A 229 2.36 -1.54 -4.29
CA PHE A 229 2.82 -0.29 -3.70
C PHE A 229 4.03 0.27 -4.45
N LEU A 230 4.94 -0.56 -4.96
CA LEU A 230 6.10 -0.12 -5.75
C LEU A 230 5.69 0.68 -6.99
N THR A 231 4.65 0.23 -7.69
CA THR A 231 4.16 0.95 -8.88
C THR A 231 3.55 2.30 -8.52
N SER A 232 2.93 2.38 -7.34
CA SER A 232 2.11 3.53 -6.94
C SER A 232 2.76 4.51 -5.97
N ILE A 233 3.97 4.22 -5.47
CA ILE A 233 4.75 5.13 -4.60
C ILE A 233 5.29 6.30 -5.41
N SER A 234 5.21 7.52 -4.91
CA SER A 234 5.62 8.74 -5.60
C SER A 234 7.00 9.19 -5.16
N LEU A 235 7.85 9.54 -6.13
CA LEU A 235 9.14 10.18 -5.86
C LEU A 235 8.99 11.70 -5.69
N ASP A 236 7.90 12.28 -6.22
CA ASP A 236 7.69 13.73 -6.28
C ASP A 236 6.98 14.29 -5.04
N LYS A 237 6.47 13.41 -4.17
CA LYS A 237 5.76 13.79 -2.94
C LYS A 237 6.68 14.11 -1.77
N ILE A 238 8.00 14.01 -1.93
CA ILE A 238 8.96 14.32 -0.87
C ILE A 238 9.26 15.83 -0.92
N PRO A 239 8.83 16.64 0.05
CA PRO A 239 9.08 18.07 0.04
C PRO A 239 10.59 18.33 0.08
N LEU A 240 11.07 19.13 -0.87
CA LEU A 240 12.47 19.53 -0.99
C LEU A 240 12.96 20.37 0.20
N ASN A 241 12.03 21.00 0.93
CA ASN A 241 12.30 21.66 2.20
C ASN A 241 11.95 20.72 3.34
N VAL A 242 12.95 20.36 4.15
CA VAL A 242 12.81 19.50 5.34
C VAL A 242 11.87 20.19 6.33
N GLN A 243 10.58 19.95 6.21
CA GLN A 243 9.62 20.28 7.25
C GLN A 243 9.99 19.49 8.51
N LYS A 244 9.95 20.14 9.67
CA LYS A 244 10.09 19.44 10.95
C LYS A 244 8.96 18.39 11.04
N ASN A 245 9.26 17.17 11.48
CA ASN A 245 8.31 16.08 11.76
C ASN A 245 7.77 15.26 10.56
N LEU A 246 8.57 15.07 9.51
CA LEU A 246 8.28 14.08 8.47
C LEU A 246 8.23 12.66 9.04
N CYS A 247 7.27 11.86 8.56
CA CYS A 247 6.98 10.54 9.10
C CYS A 247 7.22 9.46 8.04
N PHE A 248 8.48 9.03 7.91
CA PHE A 248 8.88 8.00 6.94
C PHE A 248 9.43 6.77 7.65
N ASN A 249 8.78 5.61 7.46
CA ASN A 249 9.29 4.37 8.03
C ASN A 249 10.29 3.69 7.08
N LYS A 250 11.14 2.81 7.63
CA LYS A 250 12.20 2.14 6.86
C LYS A 250 11.66 1.37 5.65
N PRO A 251 10.60 0.54 5.76
CA PRO A 251 10.02 -0.14 4.59
C PRO A 251 9.64 0.81 3.44
N TYR A 252 9.00 1.95 3.74
CA TYR A 252 8.67 2.94 2.72
C TYR A 252 9.92 3.52 2.05
N VAL A 253 10.93 3.90 2.83
CA VAL A 253 12.19 4.45 2.31
C VAL A 253 12.92 3.44 1.42
N ASP A 254 12.93 2.16 1.81
CA ASP A 254 13.57 1.11 1.02
C ASP A 254 12.82 0.87 -0.31
N MET A 255 11.49 0.96 -0.31
CA MET A 255 10.69 0.93 -1.54
C MET A 255 10.96 2.13 -2.46
N LEU A 256 11.14 3.34 -1.90
CA LEU A 256 11.54 4.51 -2.68
C LEU A 256 12.90 4.30 -3.35
N LYS A 257 13.89 3.80 -2.60
CA LYS A 257 15.23 3.47 -3.14
C LYS A 257 15.13 2.45 -4.26
N GLN A 258 14.33 1.39 -4.08
CA GLN A 258 14.13 0.38 -5.11
C GLN A 258 13.51 0.98 -6.38
N LYS A 259 12.50 1.85 -6.25
CA LYS A 259 11.90 2.54 -7.41
C LYS A 259 12.90 3.45 -8.11
N ALA A 260 13.68 4.22 -7.36
CA ALA A 260 14.71 5.10 -7.91
C ALA A 260 15.80 4.32 -8.65
N LEU A 261 16.29 3.22 -8.07
CA LEU A 261 17.27 2.32 -8.71
C LEU A 261 16.73 1.71 -10.00
N ASN A 262 15.46 1.29 -10.01
CA ASN A 262 14.82 0.74 -11.21
C ASN A 262 14.72 1.79 -12.33
N LEU A 263 14.33 3.03 -12.01
CA LEU A 263 14.30 4.13 -12.97
C LEU A 263 15.70 4.47 -13.51
N GLN A 264 16.69 4.53 -12.62
CA GLN A 264 18.08 4.76 -13.01
C GLN A 264 18.59 3.65 -13.96
N ARG A 265 18.29 2.39 -13.65
CA ARG A 265 18.66 1.25 -14.50
C ARG A 265 18.00 1.33 -15.87
N ILE A 266 16.71 1.65 -15.94
CA ILE A 266 15.99 1.82 -17.22
C ILE A 266 16.60 2.98 -18.03
N ASN A 267 16.85 4.12 -17.40
CA ASN A 267 17.47 5.27 -18.06
C ASN A 267 18.87 4.95 -18.59
N ASN A 268 19.68 4.21 -17.83
CA ASN A 268 21.01 3.77 -18.28
C ASN A 268 20.91 2.82 -19.48
N VAL A 269 20.00 1.84 -19.44
CA VAL A 269 19.78 0.90 -20.56
C VAL A 269 19.27 1.65 -21.80
N LEU A 270 18.34 2.59 -21.63
CA LEU A 270 17.84 3.43 -22.71
C LEU A 270 18.96 4.29 -23.32
N SER A 271 19.78 4.91 -22.49
CA SER A 271 20.91 5.73 -22.93
C SER A 271 21.94 4.90 -23.70
N ILE A 272 22.25 3.68 -23.25
CA ILE A 272 23.15 2.76 -23.96
C ILE A 272 22.52 2.36 -25.30
N GLY A 273 21.22 2.03 -25.32
CA GLY A 273 20.50 1.69 -26.53
C GLY A 273 20.51 2.82 -27.56
N ILE A 274 20.24 4.06 -27.14
CA ILE A 274 20.30 5.25 -28.00
C ILE A 274 21.72 5.47 -28.54
N ALA A 275 22.75 5.32 -27.71
CA ALA A 275 24.14 5.45 -28.14
C ALA A 275 24.52 4.39 -29.18
N LEU A 276 24.12 3.13 -28.98
CA LEU A 276 24.37 2.04 -29.93
C LEU A 276 23.62 2.26 -31.25
N LEU A 277 22.34 2.67 -31.20
CA LEU A 277 21.55 3.00 -32.39
C LEU A 277 22.17 4.16 -33.17
N GLY A 278 22.58 5.22 -32.48
CA GLY A 278 23.27 6.35 -33.10
C GLY A 278 24.59 5.93 -33.76
N PHE A 279 25.38 5.09 -33.10
CA PHE A 279 26.60 4.53 -33.66
C PHE A 279 26.35 3.66 -34.89
N PHE A 280 25.35 2.77 -34.84
CA PHE A 280 24.94 1.96 -35.99
C PHE A 280 24.47 2.80 -37.18
N LEU A 281 23.68 3.85 -36.94
CA LEU A 281 23.26 4.76 -38.00
C LEU A 281 24.46 5.45 -38.65
N ILE A 282 25.44 5.91 -37.86
CA ILE A 282 26.69 6.47 -38.39
C ILE A 282 27.41 5.44 -39.29
N LEU A 283 27.50 4.17 -38.88
CA LEU A 283 28.10 3.12 -39.70
C LEU A 283 27.37 2.90 -41.03
N VAL A 284 26.02 2.90 -41.01
CA VAL A 284 25.22 2.77 -42.24
C VAL A 284 25.45 3.97 -43.17
N PHE A 285 25.43 5.19 -42.64
CA PHE A 285 25.72 6.40 -43.42
C PHE A 285 27.13 6.37 -44.03
N LEU A 286 28.13 5.90 -43.28
CA LEU A 286 29.50 5.72 -43.79
C LEU A 286 29.59 4.61 -44.85
N TYR A 287 28.82 3.53 -44.71
CA TYR A 287 28.77 2.47 -45.72
C TYR A 287 28.11 2.95 -47.02
N GLU A 288 27.02 3.72 -46.93
CA GLU A 288 26.23 4.07 -48.12
C GLU A 288 26.75 5.33 -48.83
N PHE A 289 27.23 6.33 -48.08
CA PHE A 289 27.57 7.65 -48.62
C PHE A 289 29.05 8.02 -48.58
N SER A 290 29.92 7.22 -47.97
CA SER A 290 31.37 7.45 -47.95
C SER A 290 32.12 6.54 -48.94
N PRO A 291 33.31 6.96 -49.46
CA PRO A 291 34.14 6.16 -50.38
C PRO A 291 34.51 4.76 -49.86
N LEU A 292 34.37 4.50 -48.56
CA LEU A 292 34.56 3.18 -47.92
C LEU A 292 33.59 2.11 -48.41
N GLY A 293 32.30 2.43 -48.62
CA GLY A 293 31.34 1.46 -49.18
C GLY A 293 31.67 1.06 -50.61
N ARG A 294 32.06 2.04 -51.43
CA ARG A 294 32.50 1.82 -52.81
C ARG A 294 33.82 1.03 -52.88
N PHE A 295 34.68 1.17 -51.88
CA PHE A 295 35.92 0.40 -51.71
C PHE A 295 35.65 -1.07 -51.32
N LEU A 296 34.80 -1.31 -50.32
CA LEU A 296 34.42 -2.66 -49.89
C LEU A 296 33.71 -3.44 -51.01
N ARG A 297 32.81 -2.78 -51.75
CA ARG A 297 32.11 -3.39 -52.90
C ARG A 297 33.05 -3.72 -54.06
N ARG A 298 34.15 -2.94 -54.23
CA ARG A 298 35.21 -3.24 -55.20
C ARG A 298 36.09 -4.41 -54.75
N HIS A 299 36.36 -4.55 -53.45
CA HIS A 299 37.17 -5.64 -52.91
C HIS A 299 36.46 -6.99 -53.00
N THR A 300 35.17 -7.05 -52.64
CA THR A 300 34.38 -8.29 -52.80
C THR A 300 34.16 -8.65 -54.26
N LYS A 301 33.97 -7.67 -55.15
CA LYS A 301 33.90 -7.94 -56.60
C LYS A 301 35.21 -8.48 -57.16
N LYS A 302 36.37 -7.95 -56.72
CA LYS A 302 37.69 -8.46 -57.11
C LYS A 302 37.96 -9.88 -56.60
N GLN A 303 37.45 -10.27 -55.43
CA GLN A 303 37.61 -11.65 -54.95
C GLN A 303 36.79 -12.65 -55.78
N ILE A 304 35.55 -12.30 -56.14
CA ILE A 304 34.71 -13.15 -56.99
C ILE A 304 35.31 -13.31 -58.39
N GLU A 305 35.87 -12.24 -58.96
CA GLU A 305 36.52 -12.24 -60.28
C GLU A 305 37.87 -13.01 -60.27
N VAL A 306 38.54 -13.11 -59.12
CA VAL A 306 39.77 -13.93 -58.96
C VAL A 306 39.43 -15.41 -58.76
N ASP A 307 38.34 -15.75 -58.07
CA ASP A 307 37.87 -17.13 -57.92
C ASP A 307 37.24 -17.69 -59.22
N GLU A 308 36.63 -16.83 -60.07
CA GLU A 308 36.19 -17.23 -61.43
C GLU A 308 37.38 -17.44 -62.38
N ASN A 309 38.40 -16.58 -62.37
CA ASN A 309 39.58 -16.72 -63.24
C ASN A 309 40.54 -17.85 -62.81
N ALA A 310 40.53 -18.28 -61.54
CA ALA A 310 41.40 -19.37 -61.06
C ALA A 310 40.96 -20.77 -61.53
N ASN A 311 39.75 -20.92 -62.10
CA ASN A 311 39.27 -22.20 -62.65
C ASN A 311 39.54 -22.36 -64.16
N ASP A 312 39.97 -21.31 -64.87
CA ASP A 312 40.18 -21.34 -66.33
C ASP A 312 41.66 -21.34 -66.77
N GLU A 313 42.62 -21.39 -65.84
CA GLU A 313 44.05 -21.53 -66.15
C GLU A 313 44.60 -22.91 -65.74
N ILE A 314 44.37 -23.93 -66.57
CA ILE A 314 45.21 -25.14 -66.61
C ILE A 314 46.39 -24.83 -67.55
N PRO A 315 47.66 -24.87 -67.10
CA PRO A 315 48.79 -24.61 -67.98
C PRO A 315 49.17 -25.85 -68.80
N ASP A 316 48.88 -25.79 -70.09
CA ASP A 316 49.51 -26.64 -71.11
C ASP A 316 50.99 -26.23 -71.29
N SER A 317 51.91 -27.00 -70.70
CA SER A 317 53.30 -27.00 -71.14
C SER A 317 54.01 -28.34 -70.89
N TYR A 318 54.11 -29.10 -71.99
CA TYR A 318 55.27 -29.85 -72.49
C TYR A 318 55.77 -31.15 -71.82
N GLU A 319 55.45 -32.23 -72.56
CA GLU A 319 56.21 -33.44 -72.88
C GLU A 319 57.74 -33.38 -72.79
N ASN A 320 58.35 -34.40 -72.16
CA ASN A 320 59.17 -35.43 -72.85
C ASN A 320 59.75 -36.48 -71.88
N SER A 321 59.22 -37.72 -71.90
CA SER A 321 60.05 -38.93 -72.05
C SER A 321 59.18 -40.19 -72.28
N GLU A 322 59.27 -40.69 -73.52
CA GLU A 322 59.18 -42.09 -73.96
C GLU A 322 57.84 -42.88 -73.94
N ASN A 323 57.43 -43.19 -75.18
CA ASN A 323 56.85 -44.45 -75.65
C ASN A 323 55.31 -44.64 -75.59
N GLY A 324 54.64 -44.00 -76.56
CA GLY A 324 53.92 -44.71 -77.63
C GLY A 324 52.72 -45.58 -77.25
N ARG A 325 51.52 -45.01 -77.33
CA ARG A 325 50.29 -45.61 -77.91
C ARG A 325 49.18 -44.54 -77.97
N PRO A 326 48.46 -44.38 -79.09
CA PRO A 326 47.45 -43.35 -79.21
C PRO A 326 46.12 -43.84 -78.62
N TYR A 327 45.42 -42.99 -77.88
CA TYR A 327 43.99 -43.18 -77.63
C TYR A 327 43.23 -41.91 -77.96
N ILE A 328 42.17 -42.10 -78.74
CA ILE A 328 41.35 -41.09 -79.41
C ILE A 328 40.06 -40.86 -78.60
N SER A 329 39.70 -39.58 -78.43
CA SER A 329 38.34 -38.98 -78.23
C SER A 329 37.54 -39.39 -76.97
N TYR A 330 36.66 -38.56 -76.38
CA TYR A 330 35.68 -37.63 -76.98
C TYR A 330 35.42 -36.41 -76.08
N HIS A 331 35.21 -35.25 -76.71
CA HIS A 331 34.33 -34.22 -76.16
C HIS A 331 32.90 -34.53 -76.62
N SER A 332 31.98 -34.59 -75.67
CA SER A 332 30.56 -34.41 -75.92
C SER A 332 30.05 -33.40 -74.90
N THR A 333 29.77 -32.19 -75.37
CA THR A 333 28.81 -31.28 -74.75
C THR A 333 27.50 -31.45 -75.49
N PHE A 334 26.39 -31.59 -74.77
CA PHE A 334 25.11 -31.08 -75.24
C PHE A 334 24.20 -30.73 -74.05
N HIS A 335 23.80 -29.46 -74.08
CA HIS A 335 22.72 -28.74 -73.38
C HIS A 335 22.85 -28.36 -71.91
#